data_AF-A0A7C2VE94-F1
#
_entry.id   AF-A0A7C2VE94-F1
#
_cell.length_a   1.000
_cell.length_b   1.000
_cell.length_c   1.000
_cell.angle_alpha   90.00
_cell.angle_beta   90.00
_cell.angle_gamma   90.00
#
_symmetry.space_group_name_H-M   'P 1'
#
loop_
_entity.id
_entity.type
_entity.pdbx_description
1 polymer ?
#
loop_
_entity_poly.entity_id
_entity_poly.type
_entity_poly.pdbx_seq_one_letter_code
_entity_poly.pdbx_strand_id
1 'polypeptide(L)' 'MKERITLDISLTELFQNMPQAKEVLMRYGYSKLVEEDIEDVVVDKLTLKGFCRLMDLDEEAQGNLWQEIQDLYRKVED' A
#
# COMPACT_ATOMS: atom_id res chain seq x y z
N MET A 1 13.83 -17.56 7.92
CA MET A 1 12.63 -17.56 7.06
C MET A 1 12.32 -16.11 6.75
N LYS A 2 12.29 -15.71 5.47
CA LYS A 2 11.90 -14.35 5.07
C LYS A 2 10.46 -14.12 5.54
N GLU A 3 10.20 -13.04 6.26
CA GLU A 3 8.82 -12.67 6.61
C GLU A 3 8.07 -12.38 5.32
N ARG A 4 6.98 -13.10 5.09
CA ARG A 4 6.12 -12.85 3.94
C ARG A 4 5.31 -11.60 4.25
N ILE A 5 5.44 -10.57 3.43
CA ILE A 5 4.50 -9.44 3.44
C ILE A 5 3.07 -9.99 3.27
N THR A 6 2.13 -9.41 4.02
CA THR A 6 0.70 -9.72 3.92
C THR A 6 -0.08 -8.43 3.70
N LEU A 7 -1.36 -8.53 3.31
CA LEU A 7 -2.24 -7.36 3.21
C LEU A 7 -2.50 -6.67 4.57
N ASP A 8 -2.17 -7.33 5.68
CA ASP A 8 -2.34 -6.77 7.02
C ASP A 8 -1.17 -5.88 7.46
N ILE A 9 -0.13 -5.72 6.63
CA ILE A 9 0.97 -4.77 6.87
C ILE A 9 0.44 -3.35 7.04
N SER A 10 0.97 -2.61 8.03
CA SER A 10 0.65 -1.19 8.19
C SER A 10 1.23 -0.37 7.04
N LEU A 11 0.56 0.69 6.60
CA LEU A 11 1.10 1.56 5.55
C LEU A 11 2.40 2.24 5.99
N THR A 12 2.49 2.60 7.27
CA THR A 12 3.73 3.15 7.84
C THR A 12 4.90 2.19 7.68
N GLU A 13 4.73 0.93 8.08
CA GLU A 13 5.78 -0.10 7.93
C GLU A 13 6.08 -0.39 6.46
N LEU A 14 5.05 -0.44 5.60
CA LEU A 14 5.21 -0.63 4.15
C LEU A 14 6.10 0.47 3.56
N PHE A 15 5.85 1.75 3.87
CA PHE A 15 6.61 2.87 3.33
C PHE A 15 8.02 3.00 3.94
N GLN A 16 8.22 2.57 5.18
CA GLN A 16 9.55 2.51 5.79
C GLN A 16 10.44 1.47 5.11
N ASN A 17 9.88 0.28 4.84
CA ASN A 17 10.61 -0.81 4.19
C ASN A 17 10.72 -0.63 2.67
N MET A 18 9.75 0.05 2.06
CA MET A 18 9.62 0.21 0.62
C MET A 18 8.95 1.54 0.27
N PRO A 19 9.70 2.66 0.29
CA PRO A 19 9.15 3.98 -0.01
C PRO A 19 8.46 4.07 -1.39
N GLN A 20 8.92 3.27 -2.36
CA GLN A 20 8.35 3.19 -3.72
C GLN A 20 6.91 2.66 -3.74
N ALA A 21 6.47 1.95 -2.69
CA ALA A 21 5.09 1.52 -2.58
C ALA A 21 4.11 2.69 -2.59
N LYS A 22 4.51 3.89 -2.13
CA LYS A 22 3.68 5.10 -2.18
C LYS A 22 3.28 5.43 -3.63
N GLU A 23 4.20 5.32 -4.58
CA GLU A 23 3.91 5.56 -6.01
C GLU A 23 2.95 4.53 -6.61
N VAL A 24 3.01 3.27 -6.14
CA VAL A 24 2.02 2.26 -6.50
C VAL A 24 0.66 2.67 -5.98
N LEU A 25 0.56 2.94 -4.68
CA LEU A 25 -0.71 3.28 -4.02
C LEU A 25 -1.36 4.55 -4.62
N MET A 26 -0.58 5.50 -5.14
CA MET A 26 -1.09 6.67 -5.87
C MET A 26 -1.99 6.29 -7.05
N ARG A 27 -1.65 5.23 -7.80
CA ARG A 27 -2.48 4.73 -8.92
C ARG A 27 -3.80 4.12 -8.46
N TYR A 28 -3.89 3.74 -7.19
CA TYR A 28 -5.04 3.08 -6.58
C TYR A 28 -5.81 4.01 -5.61
N GLY A 29 -5.66 5.33 -5.75
CA GLY A 29 -6.47 6.32 -5.05
C GLY A 29 -5.80 7.01 -3.87
N TYR A 30 -4.55 6.67 -3.54
CA TYR A 30 -3.81 7.37 -2.48
C TYR A 30 -3.65 8.87 -2.74
N SER A 31 -3.68 9.30 -4.01
CA SER A 31 -3.66 10.73 -4.36
C SER A 31 -4.78 11.51 -3.67
N LYS A 32 -5.95 10.90 -3.45
CA LYS A 32 -7.07 11.53 -2.74
C LYS A 32 -6.71 11.89 -1.30
N LEU A 33 -5.92 11.06 -0.62
CA LEU A 33 -5.48 11.32 0.75
C LEU A 33 -4.55 12.54 0.81
N VAL A 34 -3.74 12.74 -0.23
CA VAL A 34 -2.83 13.88 -0.36
C VAL A 34 -3.59 15.15 -0.76
N GLU A 35 -4.51 15.04 -1.71
CA GLU A 35 -5.34 16.16 -2.18
C GLU A 35 -6.24 16.71 -1.07
N GLU A 36 -6.73 15.84 -0.18
CA GLU A 36 -7.57 16.21 0.97
C GLU A 36 -6.77 16.61 2.22
N ASP A 37 -5.43 16.58 2.18
CA ASP A 37 -4.53 16.90 3.31
C ASP A 37 -4.80 16.04 4.56
N ILE A 38 -5.17 14.76 4.34
CA ILE A 38 -5.47 13.80 5.42
C ILE A 38 -4.43 12.70 5.55
N GLU A 39 -3.41 12.67 4.68
CA GLU A 39 -2.37 11.63 4.65
C GLU A 39 -1.79 11.34 6.05
N ASP A 40 -1.33 12.37 6.74
CA ASP A 40 -0.67 12.26 8.06
C ASP A 40 -1.59 11.71 9.16
N VAL A 41 -2.92 11.79 8.96
CA VAL A 41 -3.93 11.35 9.93
C VAL A 41 -4.36 9.90 9.70
N VAL A 42 -4.21 9.39 8.48
CA VAL A 42 -4.73 8.07 8.08
C VAL A 42 -3.63 7.03 7.88
N VAL A 43 -2.43 7.43 7.42
CA VAL A 43 -1.35 6.50 7.08
C VAL A 43 -0.84 5.73 8.31
N ASP A 44 -0.86 6.35 9.49
CA ASP A 44 -0.48 5.73 10.75
C ASP A 44 -1.49 4.69 11.26
N LYS A 45 -2.72 4.70 10.74
CA LYS A 45 -3.84 3.84 11.16
C LYS A 45 -4.25 2.80 10.13
N LEU A 46 -3.80 2.94 8.89
CA LEU A 46 -4.20 2.06 7.79
C LEU A 46 -3.25 0.87 7.65
N THR A 47 -3.84 -0.30 7.37
CA THR A 47 -3.15 -1.40 6.72
C THR A 47 -3.35 -1.32 5.21
N LEU A 48 -2.57 -2.08 4.44
CA LEU A 48 -2.79 -2.18 2.99
C LEU A 48 -4.21 -2.67 2.66
N LYS A 49 -4.72 -3.65 3.43
CA LYS A 49 -6.11 -4.11 3.34
C LYS A 49 -7.13 -3.02 3.70
N GLY A 50 -6.83 -2.23 4.72
CA GLY A 50 -7.65 -1.08 5.12
C GLY A 50 -7.71 -0.02 4.03
N PHE A 51 -6.58 0.25 3.39
CA PHE A 51 -6.48 1.13 2.23
C PHE A 51 -7.36 0.65 1.07
N CYS A 52 -7.29 -0.63 0.70
CA CYS A 52 -8.14 -1.18 -0.35
C CYS A 52 -9.64 -0.93 -0.10
N ARG A 53 -10.07 -1.10 1.16
CA ARG A 53 -11.46 -0.85 1.56
C ARG A 53 -11.82 0.64 1.53
N LEU A 54 -10.92 1.49 2.02
CA LEU A 54 -11.14 2.94 2.04
C LEU A 54 -11.26 3.51 0.62
N MET A 55 -10.48 2.99 -0.31
CA MET A 55 -10.50 3.41 -1.72
C MET A 55 -11.58 2.71 -2.56
N ASP A 56 -12.36 1.82 -1.96
CA ASP A 56 -13.40 1.01 -2.62
C ASP A 56 -12.85 0.23 -3.83
N LEU A 57 -11.68 -0.40 -3.65
CA LEU A 57 -11.06 -1.23 -4.69
C LEU A 57 -11.83 -2.54 -4.85
N ASP A 58 -12.21 -2.88 -6.07
CA ASP A 58 -12.78 -4.19 -6.40
C ASP A 58 -11.72 -5.31 -6.34
N GLU A 59 -12.16 -6.57 -6.49
CA GLU A 59 -11.28 -7.74 -6.38
C GLU A 59 -10.14 -7.72 -7.41
N GLU A 60 -10.42 -7.23 -8.63
CA GLU A 60 -9.42 -7.14 -9.69
C GLU A 60 -8.35 -6.09 -9.35
N ALA A 61 -8.76 -4.89 -8.95
CA ALA A 61 -7.85 -3.82 -8.54
C ALA A 61 -7.04 -4.22 -7.30
N GLN A 62 -7.66 -4.91 -6.33
CA GLN A 62 -6.93 -5.45 -5.18
C GLN A 62 -5.88 -6.48 -5.60
N GLY A 63 -6.21 -7.38 -6.53
CA GLY A 63 -5.26 -8.35 -7.08
C GLY A 63 -4.08 -7.69 -7.80
N ASN A 64 -4.35 -6.69 -8.63
CA ASN A 64 -3.34 -5.93 -9.36
C ASN A 64 -2.41 -5.16 -8.40
N LEU A 65 -2.98 -4.43 -7.44
CA LEU A 65 -2.22 -3.74 -6.39
C LEU A 65 -1.33 -4.72 -5.62
N TRP A 66 -1.88 -5.87 -5.24
CA TRP A 66 -1.12 -6.88 -4.50
C TRP A 66 0.07 -7.41 -5.30
N GLN A 67 -0.14 -7.70 -6.58
CA GLN A 67 0.92 -8.16 -7.48
C GLN A 67 2.04 -7.13 -7.61
N GLU A 68 1.70 -5.85 -7.77
CA GLU A 68 2.69 -4.77 -7.87
C GLU A 68 3.51 -4.60 -6.58
N ILE A 69 2.87 -4.70 -5.41
CA ILE A 69 3.57 -4.67 -4.12
C ILE A 69 4.50 -5.88 -3.96
N GLN A 70 4.07 -7.07 -4.36
CA GLN A 70 4.91 -8.26 -4.34
C GLN A 70 6.12 -8.14 -5.27
N ASP A 71 5.94 -7.57 -6.46
CA ASP A 71 7.02 -7.37 -7.42
C ASP A 71 8.02 -6.32 -6.96
N LEU A 72 7.57 -5.25 -6.30
CA LEU A 72 8.47 -4.32 -5.64
C LEU A 72 9.24 -4.99 -4.49
N TYR A 73 8.56 -5.78 -3.67
CA TYR A 73 9.20 -6.49 -2.55
C TYR A 73 10.36 -7.38 -3.03
N ARG A 74 10.15 -8.13 -4.13
CA ARG A 74 11.20 -8.96 -4.73
C ARG A 74 12.41 -8.14 -5.20
N LYS A 75 12.18 -6.97 -5.79
CA LYS A 75 13.26 -6.09 -6.30
C LYS A 75 14.10 -5.45 -5.20
N VAL A 76 13.53 -5.24 -4.01
CA VAL A 76 14.28 -4.68 -2.86
C VAL A 76 15.16 -5.77 -2.21
N GLU A 77 14.85 -7.05 -2.42
CA GLU A 77 15.62 -8.17 -1.90
C GLU A 77 16.81 -8.60 -2.78
N ASP A 78 16.88 -8.14 -4.03
CA ASP A 78 17.96 -8.40 -5.00
C ASP A 78 19.05 -7.30 -4.96
#